data_AF-A0A954Y4T0-F1
#
_entry.id   AF-A0A954Y4T0-F1
#
_cell.length_a   1.000
_cell.length_b   1.000
_cell.length_c   1.000
_cell.angle_alpha   90.00
_cell.angle_beta   90.00
_cell.angle_gamma   90.00
#
_symmetry.space_group_name_H-M   'P 1'
#
loop_
_entity.id
_entity.type
_entity.pdbx_description
1 polymer ?
#
loop_
_entity_poly.entity_id
_entity_poly.type
_entity_poly.pdbx_seq_one_letter_code
_entity_poly.pdbx_strand_id
1 'polypeptide(L)'
;MKRNRIVLFALLAIAGLTVDLWTKHVMFSWPELLEHQVYWIVPDHAGFQLSLNEGGLFGMGQGSQTLLAAFSVLAAIAIPVWLFYFNAGADRMLTMALGGVMGGVLGNLYDRLG
;
A
#
# COMPACT_ATOMS: atom_id res chain seq x y z
N MET A 1 5.42 -26.21 3.44
CA MET A 1 5.09 -25.01 4.25
C MET A 1 3.59 -25.00 4.58
N LYS A 2 3.17 -24.64 5.80
CA LYS A 2 1.77 -24.85 6.25
C LYS A 2 0.80 -23.94 5.48
N ARG A 3 -0.25 -24.50 4.85
CA ARG A 3 -1.36 -23.81 4.14
C ARG A 3 -1.88 -22.56 4.86
N ASN A 4 -1.86 -22.57 6.20
CA ASN A 4 -2.25 -21.46 7.06
C ASN A 4 -1.44 -20.17 6.83
N ARG A 5 -0.19 -20.26 6.35
CA ARG A 5 0.67 -19.08 6.09
C ARG A 5 0.25 -18.30 4.85
N ILE A 6 -0.08 -19.02 3.78
CA ILE A 6 -0.56 -18.42 2.54
C ILE A 6 -1.88 -17.69 2.81
N VAL A 7 -2.78 -18.32 3.56
CA VAL A 7 -4.05 -17.71 3.96
C VAL A 7 -3.81 -16.47 4.83
N LEU A 8 -2.94 -16.54 5.84
CA LEU A 8 -2.62 -15.40 6.70
C LEU A 8 -2.06 -14.21 5.89
N PHE A 9 -1.10 -14.47 5.00
CA PHE A 9 -0.53 -13.47 4.12
C PHE A 9 -1.59 -12.84 3.22
N ALA A 10 -2.39 -13.67 2.55
CA ALA A 10 -3.42 -13.21 1.62
C ALA A 10 -4.49 -12.37 2.33
N LEU A 11 -4.93 -12.80 3.53
CA LEU A 11 -5.89 -12.04 4.32
C LEU A 11 -5.36 -10.66 4.70
N LEU A 12 -4.10 -10.57 5.13
CA LEU A 12 -3.49 -9.28 5.50
C LEU A 12 -3.25 -8.39 4.28
N ALA A 13 -2.82 -8.97 3.15
CA ALA A 13 -2.65 -8.24 1.90
C ALA A 13 -3.98 -7.69 1.39
N ILE A 14 -5.03 -8.50 1.36
CA ILE A 14 -6.38 -8.10 0.93
C ILE A 14 -6.93 -7.05 1.89
N ALA A 15 -6.88 -7.29 3.21
CA ALA A 15 -7.36 -6.34 4.20
C ALA A 15 -6.63 -4.99 4.09
N GLY A 16 -5.30 -5.01 3.96
CA GLY A 16 -4.50 -3.80 3.77
C GLY A 16 -4.86 -3.05 2.49
N LEU A 17 -4.97 -3.76 1.36
CA LEU A 17 -5.40 -3.19 0.08
C LEU A 17 -6.80 -2.58 0.15
N THR A 18 -7.75 -3.29 0.75
CA THR A 18 -9.13 -2.82 0.90
C THR A 18 -9.18 -1.56 1.77
N VAL A 19 -8.49 -1.55 2.92
CA VAL A 19 -8.44 -0.38 3.79
C VAL A 19 -7.79 0.80 3.07
N ASP A 20 -6.67 0.59 2.38
CA ASP A 20 -5.98 1.62 1.60
C ASP A 20 -6.89 2.26 0.55
N LEU A 21 -7.46 1.47 -0.37
CA LEU A 21 -8.33 1.99 -1.44
C LEU A 21 -9.61 2.61 -0.90
N TRP A 22 -10.22 2.01 0.13
CA TRP A 22 -11.43 2.55 0.73
C TRP A 22 -11.18 3.89 1.42
N THR A 23 -10.09 4.01 2.19
CA THR A 23 -9.73 5.28 2.84
C THR A 23 -9.45 6.37 1.82
N LYS A 24 -8.72 6.08 0.73
CA LYS A 24 -8.52 7.03 -0.38
C LYS A 24 -9.86 7.47 -0.96
N HIS A 25 -10.73 6.53 -1.31
CA HIS A 25 -12.05 6.84 -1.86
C HIS A 25 -12.87 7.76 -0.94
N VAL A 26 -12.86 7.49 0.38
CA VAL A 26 -13.52 8.35 1.37
C VAL A 26 -12.90 9.76 1.37
N MET A 27 -11.56 9.87 1.42
CA MET A 27 -10.89 11.18 1.45
C MET A 27 -11.17 12.00 0.18
N PHE A 28 -11.19 11.37 -1.00
CA PHE A 28 -11.53 12.03 -2.26
C PHE A 28 -13.02 12.41 -2.38
N SER A 29 -13.88 11.92 -1.49
CA SER A 29 -15.31 12.28 -1.46
C SER A 29 -15.61 13.52 -0.63
N TRP A 30 -14.63 14.06 0.11
CA TRP A 30 -14.82 15.22 1.00
C TRP A 30 -14.48 16.54 0.27
N PRO A 31 -15.46 17.45 0.06
CA PRO A 31 -15.26 18.69 -0.67
C PRO A 31 -14.16 19.60 -0.07
N GLU A 32 -14.09 19.69 1.25
CA GLU A 32 -13.14 20.55 1.95
C GLU A 32 -11.69 20.12 1.68
N LEU A 33 -11.45 18.81 1.60
CA LEU A 33 -10.12 18.29 1.31
C LEU A 33 -9.72 18.52 -0.16
N LEU A 34 -10.69 18.50 -1.10
CA LEU A 34 -10.47 18.82 -2.51
C LEU A 34 -10.11 20.30 -2.70
N GLU A 35 -10.61 21.18 -1.84
CA GLU A 35 -10.20 22.58 -1.74
C GLU A 35 -8.83 22.77 -1.05
N HIS A 36 -8.08 21.67 -0.83
CA HIS A 36 -6.76 21.65 -0.21
C HIS A 36 -6.76 22.15 1.25
N GLN A 37 -7.93 22.13 1.92
CA GLN A 37 -8.02 22.44 3.33
C GLN A 37 -7.60 21.24 4.18
N VAL A 38 -6.99 21.51 5.33
CA VAL A 38 -6.65 20.47 6.30
C VAL A 38 -7.82 20.28 7.25
N TYR A 39 -8.34 19.05 7.32
CA TYR A 39 -9.29 18.67 8.36
C TYR A 39 -8.53 18.22 9.61
N TRP A 40 -8.46 19.08 10.61
CA TRP A 40 -7.75 18.79 11.86
C TRP A 40 -8.55 17.87 12.79
N ILE A 41 -7.91 16.79 13.24
CA ILE A 41 -8.40 15.94 14.34
C ILE A 41 -7.81 16.42 15.65
N VAL A 42 -6.50 16.68 15.66
CA VAL A 42 -5.77 17.34 16.73
C VAL A 42 -5.22 18.63 16.13
N PRO A 43 -5.72 19.81 16.54
CA PRO A 43 -5.31 21.10 15.98
C PRO A 43 -3.79 21.22 15.91
N ASP A 44 -3.28 21.55 14.73
CA ASP A 44 -1.85 21.77 14.41
C ASP A 44 -0.91 20.56 14.60
N HIS A 45 -1.44 19.35 14.87
CA HIS A 45 -0.62 18.14 15.09
C HIS A 45 -1.01 16.97 14.18
N ALA A 46 -2.31 16.73 13.99
CA ALA A 46 -2.79 15.60 13.20
C ALA A 46 -4.10 15.94 12.48
N GLY A 47 -4.11 15.75 11.17
CA GLY A 47 -5.27 16.01 10.33
C GLY A 47 -5.20 15.28 9.00
N PHE A 48 -6.30 15.34 8.25
CA PHE A 48 -6.37 14.85 6.89
C PHE A 48 -6.14 15.99 5.90
N GLN A 49 -5.34 15.72 4.88
CA GLN A 49 -5.10 16.60 3.76
C GLN A 49 -4.92 15.72 2.52
N LEU A 50 -5.51 16.11 1.39
CA LEU A 50 -5.23 15.44 0.13
C LEU A 50 -3.87 15.86 -0.40
N SER A 51 -3.05 14.87 -0.74
CA SER A 51 -1.75 15.06 -1.36
C SER A 51 -1.59 14.01 -2.46
N LEU A 52 -1.49 14.49 -3.71
CA LEU A 52 -1.25 13.64 -4.86
C LEU A 52 0.26 13.45 -5.01
N ASN A 53 0.74 12.23 -4.77
CA ASN A 53 2.15 11.91 -4.89
C ASN A 53 2.48 11.44 -6.31
N GLU A 54 3.05 12.33 -7.13
CA GLU A 54 3.54 12.00 -8.48
C GLU A 54 4.88 11.23 -8.49
N GLY A 55 5.47 10.99 -7.31
CA GLY A 55 6.75 10.31 -7.14
C GLY A 55 6.71 9.22 -6.06
N GLY A 56 7.89 8.90 -5.54
CA GLY A 56 8.10 7.97 -4.42
C GLY A 56 8.19 8.70 -3.09
N LEU A 57 9.02 8.17 -2.18
CA LEU A 57 9.33 8.83 -0.90
C LEU A 57 10.02 10.18 -1.15
N PHE A 58 9.58 11.24 -0.47
CA PHE A 58 10.14 12.60 -0.54
C PHE A 58 10.23 13.20 -1.95
N GLY A 59 9.32 12.80 -2.85
CA GLY A 59 9.35 13.25 -4.24
C GLY A 59 10.47 12.62 -5.08
N MET A 60 11.19 11.61 -4.56
CA MET A 60 12.19 10.90 -5.36
C MET A 60 11.52 10.14 -6.51
N GLY A 61 12.04 10.29 -7.73
CA GLY A 61 11.43 9.69 -8.91
C GLY A 61 10.14 10.37 -9.38
N GLN A 62 9.95 11.65 -9.04
CA GLN A 62 8.86 12.47 -9.56
C GLN A 62 8.85 12.45 -11.10
N GLY A 63 7.66 12.27 -11.69
CA GLY A 63 7.50 12.11 -13.14
C GLY A 63 7.88 10.72 -13.68
N SER A 64 8.27 9.77 -12.82
CA SER A 64 8.63 8.40 -13.20
C SER A 64 7.64 7.36 -12.66
N GLN A 65 6.33 7.65 -12.80
CA GLN A 65 5.26 6.77 -12.33
C GLN A 65 5.38 5.34 -12.90
N THR A 66 5.78 5.20 -14.15
CA THR A 66 6.01 3.91 -14.81
C THR A 66 7.11 3.10 -14.12
N LEU A 67 8.18 3.74 -13.67
CA LEU A 67 9.28 3.07 -12.97
C LEU A 67 8.82 2.57 -11.59
N LEU A 68 8.07 3.40 -10.86
CA LEU A 68 7.52 3.02 -9.55
C LEU A 68 6.46 1.91 -9.66
N ALA A 69 5.64 1.95 -10.72
CA ALA A 69 4.71 0.88 -11.05
C ALA A 69 5.47 -0.43 -11.36
N ALA A 70 6.54 -0.37 -12.16
CA ALA A 70 7.38 -1.52 -12.46
C ALA A 70 8.00 -2.14 -11.20
N PHE A 71 8.54 -1.32 -10.29
CA PHE A 71 9.04 -1.81 -9.00
C PHE A 71 7.94 -2.44 -8.15
N SER A 72 6.72 -1.89 -8.18
CA SER A 72 5.58 -2.44 -7.43
C SER A 72 5.14 -3.79 -8.01
N VAL A 73 5.12 -3.95 -9.34
CA VAL A 73 4.87 -5.25 -10.00
C VAL A 73 5.96 -6.26 -9.64
N LEU A 74 7.23 -5.86 -9.69
CA LEU A 74 8.34 -6.71 -9.31
C LEU A 74 8.21 -7.17 -7.85
N ALA A 75 7.88 -6.27 -6.92
CA ALA A 75 7.66 -6.61 -5.51
C ALA A 75 6.43 -7.53 -5.33
N ALA A 76 5.34 -7.27 -6.05
CA ALA A 76 4.11 -8.06 -6.02
C ALA A 76 4.35 -9.52 -6.40
N ILE A 77 5.32 -9.77 -7.30
CA ILE A 77 5.72 -11.12 -7.73
C ILE A 77 6.82 -11.70 -6.83
N ALA A 78 7.86 -10.91 -6.52
CA ALA A 78 9.04 -11.39 -5.81
C ALA A 78 8.72 -11.82 -4.37
N ILE A 79 7.86 -11.09 -3.66
CA ILE A 79 7.54 -11.37 -2.26
C ILE A 79 6.85 -12.74 -2.09
N PRO A 80 5.75 -13.06 -2.83
CA PRO A 80 5.10 -14.38 -2.70
C PRO A 80 6.00 -15.52 -3.17
N VAL A 81 6.76 -15.31 -4.25
CA VAL A 81 7.72 -16.32 -4.76
C VAL A 81 8.77 -16.60 -3.69
N TRP A 82 9.39 -15.57 -3.11
CA TRP A 82 10.39 -15.74 -2.06
C TRP A 82 9.82 -16.43 -0.82
N LEU A 83 8.67 -15.98 -0.33
CA LEU A 83 8.07 -16.56 0.87
C LEU A 83 7.63 -18.01 0.67
N PHE A 84 7.02 -18.34 -0.47
CA PHE A 84 6.26 -19.57 -0.61
C PHE A 84 6.89 -20.59 -1.56
N TYR A 85 7.52 -20.13 -2.64
CA TYR A 85 8.25 -21.02 -3.55
C TYR A 85 9.63 -21.36 -2.98
N PHE A 86 10.37 -20.37 -2.49
CA PHE A 86 11.67 -20.59 -1.84
C PHE A 86 11.57 -20.91 -0.33
N ASN A 87 10.35 -21.09 0.19
CA ASN A 87 10.07 -21.54 1.56
C ASN A 87 10.69 -20.65 2.66
N ALA A 88 10.89 -19.35 2.38
CA ALA A 88 11.41 -18.38 3.35
C ALA A 88 10.36 -17.97 4.41
N GLY A 89 9.07 -18.23 4.17
CA GLY A 89 7.95 -17.92 5.07
C GLY A 89 7.78 -18.84 6.28
N ALA A 90 8.88 -19.28 6.90
CA ALA A 90 8.84 -20.12 8.10
C ALA A 90 8.28 -19.36 9.31
N ASP A 91 8.65 -18.08 9.44
CA ASP A 91 8.30 -17.23 10.56
C ASP A 91 6.89 -16.61 10.42
N ARG A 92 6.12 -16.62 11.54
CA ARG A 92 4.75 -16.05 11.57
C ARG A 92 4.79 -14.56 11.30
N MET A 93 5.68 -13.86 11.98
CA MET A 93 5.76 -12.41 12.04
C MET A 93 6.23 -11.84 10.71
N LEU A 94 7.22 -12.48 10.08
CA LEU A 94 7.65 -12.17 8.71
C LEU A 94 6.49 -12.29 7.71
N THR A 95 5.69 -13.35 7.81
CA THR A 95 4.52 -13.55 6.94
C THR A 95 3.49 -12.44 7.13
N MET A 96 3.24 -12.02 8.37
CA MET A 96 2.30 -10.93 8.67
C MET A 96 2.82 -9.58 8.17
N ALA A 97 4.08 -9.27 8.44
CA ALA A 97 4.71 -8.03 8.00
C ALA A 97 4.67 -7.91 6.47
N LEU A 98 5.06 -8.96 5.75
CA LEU A 98 5.05 -8.94 4.29
C LEU A 98 3.65 -9.00 3.69
N GLY A 99 2.66 -9.56 4.39
CA GLY A 99 1.25 -9.43 4.01
C GLY A 99 0.79 -7.97 4.06
N GLY A 100 1.12 -7.24 5.13
CA GLY A 100 0.83 -5.81 5.23
C GLY A 100 1.56 -4.97 4.16
N VAL A 101 2.85 -5.23 3.95
CA VAL A 101 3.64 -4.59 2.88
C VAL A 101 3.01 -4.87 1.51
N MET A 102 2.57 -6.10 1.24
CA MET A 102 1.91 -6.44 -0.02
C MET A 102 0.63 -5.63 -0.25
N GLY A 103 -0.18 -5.43 0.80
CA GLY A 103 -1.38 -4.57 0.71
C GLY A 103 -1.03 -3.15 0.23
N GLY A 104 0.01 -2.54 0.81
CA GLY A 104 0.49 -1.21 0.40
C GLY A 104 1.15 -1.18 -0.98
N VAL A 105 1.88 -2.23 -1.36
CA VAL A 105 2.45 -2.36 -2.72
C VAL A 105 1.34 -2.40 -3.77
N LEU A 106 0.30 -3.20 -3.54
CA LEU A 106 -0.83 -3.33 -4.45
C LEU A 106 -1.68 -2.06 -4.51
N GLY A 107 -1.92 -1.40 -3.38
CA GLY A 107 -2.68 -0.15 -3.33
C GLY A 107 -2.00 0.97 -4.11
N ASN A 108 -0.69 1.15 -3.90
CA ASN A 108 0.07 2.14 -4.66
C ASN A 108 0.30 1.73 -6.13
N LEU A 109 0.23 0.45 -6.47
CA LEU A 109 0.26 0.01 -7.87
C LEU A 109 -1.07 0.35 -8.56
N TYR A 110 -2.20 0.13 -7.87
CA TYR A 110 -3.53 0.46 -8.37
C TYR A 110 -3.62 1.94 -8.78
N ASP A 111 -3.22 2.86 -7.88
CA ASP A 111 -3.25 4.31 -8.15
C ASP A 111 -2.33 4.76 -9.30
N ARG A 112 -1.33 3.96 -9.67
CA ARG A 112 -0.39 4.29 -10.75
C ARG A 112 -0.78 3.68 -12.09
N LEU A 113 -1.66 2.69 -12.09
CA LEU A 113 -2.19 2.04 -13.29
C LEU A 113 -3.55 2.62 -13.72
N GLY A 114 -4.20 3.41 -12.86
CA GLY A 114 -5.49 4.06 -13.11
C GLY A 114 -5.49 5.51 -12.69
#